data_AF-A0A7X7P1B4-F1
#
_entry.id   AF-A0A7X7P1B4-F1
#
_cell.length_a   1.000
_cell.length_b   1.000
_cell.length_c   1.000
_cell.angle_alpha   90.00
_cell.angle_beta   90.00
_cell.angle_gamma   90.00
#
_symmetry.space_group_name_H-M   'P 1'
#
loop_
_entity.id
_entity.type
_entity.pdbx_description
1 polymer ?
#
loop_
_entity_poly.entity_id
_entity_poly.type
_entity_poly.pdbx_seq_one_letter_code
_entity_poly.pdbx_strand_id
1 'polypeptide(L)'
;MAAGCNTFSHYPAGMEQTTLGPLRTGHETHYQKTFHKRTQGRDGILFSLEMGRVAQLAGDYSISRAAFQGAFDAIRSQDEQAVISASGAAAQTGAVLVNDKAIPYRPPGYERILAHHYQALNYLATNDLAGAGVEVRRANREQEEAAQRREREVAKAESQAKNRSPDDDRDPHVQPVYAGLDELAGAVKHSFQNAATFYLSAVVWEMLGERNDAYIDYKKALEIYPENPYLPQDVIRLGRRLGMREDVAAFERRFPSAADTPADGTGILAGKARLVVLYEEGLAPQKSEMSIAYPLSSGDALGAVALPTYASAPPGPVPVAVKVGGCTVGRTAPICNVPALAARALSEQMPGILTRQVARALAKGAGAKAAKEAGGDLGALAATLYNILSEQADLRSWLSLPAHMHVLSAWVEPGETSVTLSAPGGGTVWTSPAVTFLGGRTTLLVVARIDLAVYSKLIQQP
;
A
#
# COMPACT_ATOMS: atom_id res chain seq x y z
N MET A 1 28.98 14.34 15.91
CA MET A 1 28.43 14.23 14.54
C MET A 1 29.11 13.07 13.83
N ALA A 2 28.47 11.88 13.76
CA ALA A 2 28.80 10.76 12.86
C ALA A 2 27.84 9.54 13.03
N ALA A 3 26.67 9.69 13.66
CA ALA A 3 25.79 8.55 13.97
C ALA A 3 24.73 8.23 12.89
N GLY A 4 24.63 9.02 11.82
CA GLY A 4 23.49 8.98 10.90
C GLY A 4 23.59 8.02 9.71
N CYS A 5 24.76 7.49 9.36
CA CYS A 5 24.93 6.67 8.15
C CYS A 5 24.70 5.16 8.37
N ASN A 6 24.93 4.64 9.59
CA ASN A 6 24.82 3.19 9.85
C ASN A 6 23.41 2.72 10.22
N THR A 7 22.48 3.61 10.58
CA THR A 7 21.15 3.23 11.08
C THR A 7 20.29 2.49 10.03
N PHE A 8 20.51 2.73 8.74
CA PHE A 8 19.70 2.17 7.66
C PHE A 8 20.41 1.10 6.82
N SER A 9 21.57 0.59 7.28
CA SER A 9 22.18 -0.61 6.69
C SER A 9 21.20 -1.80 6.72
N HIS A 10 20.38 -1.85 7.77
CA HIS A 10 19.16 -2.66 7.91
C HIS A 10 17.93 -1.75 7.93
N TYR A 11 17.30 -1.58 6.77
CA TYR A 11 16.21 -0.62 6.56
C TYR A 11 15.06 -0.73 7.59
N PRO A 12 14.46 -1.93 7.86
CA PRO A 12 13.36 -2.04 8.81
C PRO A 12 13.75 -1.61 10.23
N ALA A 13 14.91 -2.05 10.72
CA ALA A 13 15.41 -1.68 12.06
C ALA A 13 15.68 -0.17 12.17
N GLY A 14 16.24 0.44 11.12
CA GLY A 14 16.47 1.88 11.08
C GLY A 14 15.17 2.69 11.09
N MET A 15 14.16 2.25 10.33
CA MET A 15 12.83 2.85 10.35
C MET A 15 12.15 2.69 11.70
N GLU A 16 12.27 1.53 12.33
CA GLU A 16 11.73 1.26 13.66
C GLU A 16 12.29 2.25 14.69
N GLN A 17 13.62 2.38 14.74
CA GLN A 17 14.30 3.24 15.72
C GLN A 17 14.00 4.73 15.50
N THR A 18 13.90 5.18 14.25
CA THR A 18 13.85 6.62 13.94
C THR A 18 12.46 7.16 13.67
N THR A 19 11.52 6.32 13.27
CA THR A 19 10.24 6.77 12.69
C THR A 19 9.05 5.99 13.24
N LEU A 20 9.03 4.66 13.10
CA LEU A 20 7.85 3.87 13.46
C LEU A 20 7.62 3.84 14.98
N GLY A 21 8.68 3.67 15.78
CA GLY A 21 8.60 3.74 17.25
C GLY A 21 8.03 5.07 17.76
N PRO A 22 8.56 6.23 17.32
CA PRO A 22 7.95 7.53 17.63
C PRO A 22 6.49 7.64 17.15
N LEU A 23 6.17 7.18 15.94
CA LEU A 23 4.78 7.20 15.44
C LEU A 23 3.81 6.40 16.31
N ARG A 24 4.23 5.23 16.81
CA ARG A 24 3.43 4.35 17.69
C ARG A 24 3.11 4.96 19.05
N THR A 25 3.93 5.91 19.48
CA THR A 25 3.87 6.51 20.82
C THR A 25 3.47 7.98 20.78
N GLY A 26 3.27 8.55 19.58
CA GLY A 26 2.88 9.96 19.40
C GLY A 26 4.03 10.95 19.62
N HIS A 27 5.28 10.47 19.64
CA HIS A 27 6.46 11.32 19.75
C HIS A 27 6.85 11.91 18.39
N GLU A 28 7.52 13.06 18.41
CA GLU A 28 8.04 13.70 17.21
C GLU A 28 9.07 12.79 16.51
N THR A 29 8.92 12.60 15.20
CA THR A 29 9.80 11.76 14.38
C THR A 29 11.05 12.49 13.88
N HIS A 30 11.08 13.83 13.97
CA HIS A 30 12.08 14.70 13.33
C HIS A 30 12.33 14.33 11.84
N TYR A 31 11.28 13.90 11.15
CA TYR A 31 11.36 13.22 9.85
C TYR A 31 12.10 14.03 8.78
N GLN A 32 12.05 15.36 8.81
CA GLN A 32 12.79 16.21 7.86
C GLN A 32 14.30 15.99 8.00
N LYS A 33 14.83 15.98 9.23
CA LYS A 33 16.25 15.71 9.49
C LYS A 33 16.63 14.29 9.09
N THR A 34 15.74 13.33 9.34
CA THR A 34 15.95 11.92 9.03
C THR A 34 15.94 11.67 7.52
N PHE A 35 15.03 12.28 6.76
CA PHE A 35 14.79 11.93 5.35
C PHE A 35 15.35 12.90 4.33
N HIS A 36 15.56 14.19 4.63
CA HIS A 36 15.89 15.21 3.61
C HIS A 36 17.08 14.88 2.71
N LYS A 37 18.19 14.35 3.26
CA LYS A 37 19.34 13.93 2.45
C LYS A 37 19.10 12.60 1.70
N ARG A 38 18.20 11.77 2.23
CA ARG A 38 17.93 10.42 1.70
C ARG A 38 16.98 10.46 0.51
N THR A 39 16.06 11.42 0.47
CA THR A 39 15.18 11.65 -0.70
C THR A 39 15.98 12.03 -1.95
N GLN A 40 17.17 12.59 -1.79
CA GLN A 40 18.11 12.92 -2.87
C GLN A 40 19.06 11.76 -3.23
N GLY A 41 19.04 10.67 -2.45
CA GLY A 41 19.91 9.52 -2.64
C GLY A 41 19.33 8.49 -3.61
N ARG A 42 20.05 7.38 -3.77
CA ARG A 42 19.65 6.25 -4.62
C ARG A 42 18.29 5.65 -4.26
N ASP A 43 17.96 5.64 -2.97
CA ASP A 43 16.69 5.13 -2.46
C ASP A 43 15.64 6.27 -2.29
N GLY A 44 15.82 7.35 -3.05
CA GLY A 44 15.07 8.59 -2.92
C GLY A 44 13.56 8.44 -3.06
N ILE A 45 13.10 7.53 -3.93
CA ILE A 45 11.66 7.22 -4.08
C ILE A 45 11.09 6.73 -2.75
N LEU A 46 11.69 5.70 -2.14
CA LEU A 46 11.21 5.12 -0.89
C LEU A 46 11.16 6.16 0.22
N PHE A 47 12.26 6.89 0.43
CA PHE A 47 12.31 7.89 1.49
C PHE A 47 11.38 9.08 1.22
N SER A 48 11.05 9.37 -0.03
CA SER A 48 10.06 10.39 -0.37
C SER A 48 8.63 9.93 -0.06
N LEU A 49 8.32 8.64 -0.27
CA LEU A 49 7.05 8.04 0.16
C LEU A 49 6.92 8.04 1.68
N GLU A 50 7.96 7.60 2.40
CA GLU A 50 8.02 7.64 3.87
C GLU A 50 7.87 9.07 4.40
N MET A 51 8.64 10.02 3.85
CA MET A 51 8.56 11.43 4.23
C MET A 51 7.17 12.02 3.96
N GLY A 52 6.57 11.70 2.82
CA GLY A 52 5.22 12.11 2.47
C GLY A 52 4.21 11.70 3.54
N ARG A 53 4.20 10.42 3.90
CA ARG A 53 3.26 9.90 4.90
C ARG A 53 3.51 10.41 6.31
N VAL A 54 4.77 10.45 6.74
CA VAL A 54 5.11 10.91 8.09
C VAL A 54 4.80 12.40 8.26
N ALA A 55 5.10 13.23 7.25
CA ALA A 55 4.71 14.64 7.24
C ALA A 55 3.19 14.81 7.29
N GLN A 56 2.44 13.98 6.55
CA GLN A 56 0.97 14.02 6.56
C GLN A 56 0.40 13.71 7.95
N LEU A 57 0.91 12.67 8.62
CA LEU A 57 0.50 12.30 9.97
C LEU A 57 0.83 13.41 10.97
N ALA A 58 1.94 14.12 10.79
CA ALA A 58 2.31 15.29 11.59
C ALA A 58 1.47 16.55 11.29
N GLY A 59 0.61 16.52 10.26
CA GLY A 59 -0.19 17.68 9.83
C GLY A 59 0.54 18.64 8.87
N ASP A 60 1.76 18.31 8.46
CA ASP A 60 2.60 19.11 7.56
C ASP A 60 2.26 18.85 6.08
N TYR A 61 1.02 19.15 5.69
CA TYR A 61 0.48 18.80 4.36
C TYR A 61 1.27 19.40 3.19
N SER A 62 1.85 20.59 3.33
CA SER A 62 2.69 21.18 2.27
C SER A 62 3.97 20.37 2.03
N ILE A 63 4.61 19.88 3.11
CA ILE A 63 5.82 19.08 3.02
C ILE A 63 5.49 17.69 2.50
N SER A 64 4.38 17.13 2.98
CA SER A 64 3.84 15.87 2.49
C SER A 64 3.62 15.91 0.97
N ARG A 65 2.97 16.98 0.48
CA ARG A 65 2.72 17.17 -0.96
C ARG A 65 3.98 17.22 -1.79
N ALA A 66 4.97 17.98 -1.33
CA ALA A 66 6.26 18.10 -2.02
C ALA A 66 7.01 16.77 -2.06
N ALA A 67 6.99 16.01 -0.96
CA ALA A 67 7.64 14.70 -0.90
C ALA A 67 6.97 13.68 -1.85
N PHE A 68 5.64 13.58 -1.85
CA PHE A 68 4.94 12.71 -2.80
C PHE A 68 5.16 13.14 -4.26
N GLN A 69 5.16 14.44 -4.55
CA GLN A 69 5.47 14.93 -5.90
C GLN A 69 6.87 14.52 -6.34
N GLY A 70 7.88 14.66 -5.47
CA GLY A 70 9.23 14.18 -5.74
C GLY A 70 9.30 12.67 -5.99
N ALA A 71 8.52 11.87 -5.26
CA ALA A 71 8.39 10.44 -5.51
C ALA A 71 7.79 10.16 -6.90
N PHE A 72 6.69 10.84 -7.28
CA PHE A 72 6.04 10.65 -8.59
C PHE A 72 6.95 11.01 -9.75
N ASP A 73 7.70 12.10 -9.65
CA ASP A 73 8.63 12.54 -10.70
C ASP A 73 9.79 11.54 -10.85
N ALA A 74 10.32 11.02 -9.74
CA ALA A 74 11.36 10.00 -9.75
C ALA A 74 10.86 8.64 -10.28
N ILE A 75 9.64 8.22 -9.92
CA ILE A 75 9.00 7.00 -10.46
C ILE A 75 8.83 7.11 -11.97
N ARG A 76 8.31 8.25 -12.46
CA ARG A 76 8.13 8.49 -13.90
C ARG A 76 9.46 8.43 -14.64
N SER A 77 10.49 9.10 -14.14
CA SER A 77 11.82 9.04 -14.73
C SER A 77 12.38 7.62 -14.78
N GLN A 78 12.12 6.81 -13.75
CA GLN A 78 12.57 5.41 -13.70
C GLN A 78 11.82 4.52 -14.71
N ASP A 79 10.50 4.73 -14.87
CA ASP A 79 9.67 3.99 -15.81
C ASP A 79 10.04 4.32 -17.26
N GLU A 80 10.27 5.59 -17.58
CA GLU A 80 10.71 6.04 -18.91
C GLU A 80 12.07 5.43 -19.30
N GLN A 81 13.03 5.42 -18.37
CA GLN A 81 14.34 4.78 -18.59
C GLN A 81 14.23 3.27 -18.82
N ALA A 82 13.31 2.59 -18.12
CA ALA A 82 13.11 1.16 -18.29
C ALA A 82 12.59 0.82 -19.70
N VAL A 83 11.65 1.60 -20.23
CA VAL A 83 11.15 1.45 -21.62
C VAL A 83 12.27 1.64 -22.63
N ILE A 84 13.11 2.66 -22.46
CA ILE A 84 14.25 2.93 -23.35
C ILE A 84 15.24 1.76 -23.32
N SER A 85 15.59 1.25 -22.13
CA SER A 85 16.53 0.12 -21.98
C SER A 85 16.04 -1.21 -22.55
N ALA A 86 14.71 -1.41 -22.62
CA ALA A 86 14.12 -2.56 -23.28
C ALA A 86 14.12 -2.42 -24.82
N SER A 87 14.09 -1.19 -25.32
CA SER A 87 14.12 -0.88 -26.77
C SER A 87 15.54 -0.70 -27.35
N GLY A 88 16.54 -0.42 -26.51
CA GLY A 88 17.93 -0.23 -26.89
C GLY A 88 18.86 -1.13 -26.07
N ALA A 89 19.65 -1.96 -26.76
CA ALA A 89 20.56 -2.94 -26.17
C ALA A 89 21.71 -2.31 -25.34
N ALA A 90 21.42 -1.85 -24.12
CA ALA A 90 22.41 -1.40 -23.16
C ALA A 90 22.31 -2.24 -21.88
N ALA A 91 23.06 -3.35 -21.87
CA ALA A 91 23.19 -4.22 -20.71
C ALA A 91 24.14 -3.59 -19.67
N GLN A 92 23.59 -2.88 -18.68
CA GLN A 92 24.33 -2.62 -17.42
C GLN A 92 24.14 -3.83 -16.49
N THR A 93 24.83 -4.93 -16.79
CA THR A 93 24.66 -6.24 -16.13
C THR A 93 25.60 -6.49 -14.93
N GLY A 94 26.51 -5.57 -14.61
CA GLY A 94 27.55 -5.81 -13.59
C GLY A 94 27.09 -5.66 -12.12
N ALA A 95 26.33 -4.62 -11.78
CA ALA A 95 26.01 -4.30 -10.38
C ALA A 95 24.95 -5.22 -9.75
N VAL A 96 24.04 -5.77 -10.57
CA VAL A 96 22.95 -6.68 -10.14
C VAL A 96 23.51 -8.02 -9.63
N LEU A 97 24.73 -8.40 -10.02
CA LEU A 97 25.38 -9.62 -9.56
C LEU A 97 26.03 -9.47 -8.17
N VAL A 98 26.16 -8.25 -7.65
CA VAL A 98 26.88 -7.98 -6.39
C VAL A 98 25.94 -7.82 -5.20
N ASN A 99 24.95 -6.92 -5.26
CA ASN A 99 24.02 -6.64 -4.15
C ASN A 99 22.58 -6.38 -4.65
N ASP A 100 21.55 -7.06 -4.13
CA ASP A 100 20.14 -6.86 -4.57
C ASP A 100 19.64 -5.49 -4.09
N LYS A 101 20.18 -4.99 -2.97
CA LYS A 101 20.05 -3.59 -2.55
C LYS A 101 20.71 -2.60 -3.52
N ALA A 102 21.54 -3.03 -4.48
CA ALA A 102 22.09 -2.15 -5.52
C ALA A 102 21.05 -1.74 -6.54
N ILE A 103 19.97 -2.51 -6.69
CA ILE A 103 18.84 -2.19 -7.56
C ILE A 103 18.09 -0.98 -6.96
N PRO A 104 17.85 0.10 -7.72
CA PRO A 104 17.04 1.21 -7.25
C PRO A 104 15.66 0.73 -6.81
N TYR A 105 15.16 1.26 -5.70
CA TYR A 105 13.84 0.90 -5.19
C TYR A 105 12.75 1.17 -6.23
N ARG A 106 11.87 0.19 -6.44
CA ARG A 106 10.69 0.29 -7.30
C ARG A 106 9.46 -0.01 -6.46
N PRO A 107 8.60 0.99 -6.18
CA PRO A 107 7.40 0.75 -5.39
C PRO A 107 6.48 -0.22 -6.15
N PRO A 108 5.95 -1.27 -5.50
CA PRO A 108 4.93 -2.13 -6.08
C PRO A 108 3.64 -1.36 -6.37
N GLY A 109 2.73 -1.97 -7.14
CA GLY A 109 1.48 -1.33 -7.58
C GLY A 109 0.69 -0.69 -6.45
N TYR A 110 0.39 -1.42 -5.37
CA TYR A 110 -0.38 -0.84 -4.25
C TYR A 110 0.29 0.38 -3.62
N GLU A 111 1.63 0.44 -3.54
CA GLU A 111 2.33 1.60 -2.98
C GLU A 111 2.18 2.81 -3.89
N ARG A 112 2.31 2.64 -5.21
CA ARG A 112 2.11 3.73 -6.18
C ARG A 112 0.68 4.29 -6.09
N ILE A 113 -0.31 3.42 -5.93
CA ILE A 113 -1.71 3.79 -5.81
C ILE A 113 -1.99 4.48 -4.48
N LEU A 114 -1.47 3.94 -3.37
CA LEU A 114 -1.60 4.57 -2.05
C LEU A 114 -0.87 5.91 -1.97
N ALA A 115 0.19 6.13 -2.74
CA ALA A 115 0.84 7.43 -2.84
C ALA A 115 -0.12 8.48 -3.42
N HIS A 116 -0.86 8.17 -4.48
CA HIS A 116 -1.90 9.05 -4.99
C HIS A 116 -3.10 9.19 -4.03
N HIS A 117 -3.48 8.11 -3.34
CA HIS A 117 -4.50 8.16 -2.27
C HIS A 117 -4.15 9.20 -1.20
N TYR A 118 -2.93 9.13 -0.67
CA TYR A 118 -2.48 10.09 0.35
C TYR A 118 -2.25 11.48 -0.21
N GLN A 119 -1.82 11.62 -1.47
CA GLN A 119 -1.74 12.93 -2.10
C GLN A 119 -3.12 13.58 -2.25
N ALA A 120 -4.16 12.82 -2.62
CA ALA A 120 -5.54 13.31 -2.65
C ALA A 120 -6.01 13.78 -1.26
N LEU A 121 -5.70 13.02 -0.20
CA LEU A 121 -5.98 13.43 1.18
C LEU A 121 -5.25 14.72 1.58
N ASN A 122 -4.02 14.95 1.10
CA ASN A 122 -3.31 16.22 1.33
C ASN A 122 -4.03 17.41 0.69
N TYR A 123 -4.49 17.25 -0.55
CA TYR A 123 -5.26 18.27 -1.25
C TYR A 123 -6.56 18.58 -0.52
N LEU A 124 -7.31 17.56 -0.13
CA LEU A 124 -8.51 17.71 0.70
C LEU A 124 -8.23 18.39 2.05
N ALA A 125 -7.13 18.01 2.72
CA ALA A 125 -6.73 18.59 4.01
C ALA A 125 -6.38 20.09 3.93
N THR A 126 -6.05 20.58 2.73
CA THR A 126 -5.75 21.98 2.42
C THR A 126 -6.87 22.68 1.64
N ASN A 127 -8.08 22.10 1.66
CA ASN A 127 -9.29 22.63 1.03
C ASN A 127 -9.21 22.78 -0.50
N ASP A 128 -8.35 21.98 -1.16
CA ASP A 128 -8.17 21.96 -2.61
C ASP A 128 -8.87 20.74 -3.21
N LEU A 129 -10.20 20.84 -3.36
CA LEU A 129 -11.02 19.75 -3.88
C LEU A 129 -10.70 19.43 -5.36
N ALA A 130 -10.33 20.43 -6.15
CA ALA A 130 -9.97 20.23 -7.55
C ALA A 130 -8.65 19.46 -7.68
N GLY A 131 -7.64 19.80 -6.87
CA GLY A 131 -6.37 19.07 -6.78
C GLY A 131 -6.58 17.63 -6.34
N ALA A 132 -7.48 17.38 -5.38
CA ALA A 132 -7.86 16.03 -4.99
C ALA A 132 -8.48 15.25 -6.16
N GLY A 133 -9.35 15.87 -6.95
CA GLY A 133 -9.92 15.30 -8.18
C GLY A 133 -8.86 14.88 -9.21
N VAL A 134 -7.82 15.70 -9.39
CA VAL A 134 -6.70 15.35 -10.28
C VAL A 134 -5.95 14.12 -9.77
N GLU A 135 -5.69 14.03 -8.47
CA GLU A 135 -4.96 12.90 -7.88
C GLU A 135 -5.74 11.60 -7.88
N VAL A 136 -7.05 11.61 -7.60
CA VAL A 136 -7.85 10.38 -7.65
C VAL A 136 -7.97 9.85 -9.09
N ARG A 137 -7.99 10.74 -10.09
CA ARG A 137 -7.88 10.36 -11.50
C ARG A 137 -6.53 9.71 -11.83
N ARG A 138 -5.43 10.25 -11.29
CA ARG A 138 -4.08 9.65 -11.43
C ARG A 138 -4.01 8.28 -10.74
N ALA A 139 -4.63 8.13 -9.57
CA ALA A 139 -4.72 6.85 -8.87
C ALA A 139 -5.46 5.79 -9.69
N ASN A 140 -6.61 6.15 -10.27
CA ASN A 140 -7.38 5.25 -11.15
C ASN A 140 -6.57 4.83 -12.38
N ARG A 141 -5.87 5.76 -13.01
CA ARG A 141 -4.98 5.47 -14.13
C ARG A 141 -3.84 4.52 -13.74
N GLU A 142 -3.20 4.73 -12.59
CA GLU A 142 -2.13 3.83 -12.11
C GLU A 142 -2.66 2.41 -11.85
N GLN A 143 -3.89 2.25 -11.35
CA GLN A 143 -4.53 0.93 -11.21
C GLN A 143 -4.75 0.24 -12.56
N GLU A 144 -5.22 0.98 -13.57
CA GLU A 144 -5.43 0.46 -14.93
C GLU A 144 -4.11 0.08 -15.60
N GLU A 145 -3.08 0.92 -15.47
CA GLU A 145 -1.75 0.64 -16.00
C GLU A 145 -1.09 -0.55 -15.29
N ALA A 146 -1.27 -0.70 -13.97
CA ALA A 146 -0.80 -1.85 -13.22
C ALA A 146 -1.48 -3.16 -13.68
N ALA A 147 -2.79 -3.11 -13.95
CA ALA A 147 -3.52 -4.25 -14.51
C ALA A 147 -2.98 -4.67 -15.88
N GLN A 148 -2.82 -3.70 -16.79
CA GLN A 148 -2.27 -3.97 -18.13
C GLN A 148 -0.84 -4.49 -18.08
N ARG A 149 0.01 -3.96 -17.18
CA ARG A 149 1.37 -4.48 -16.98
C ARG A 149 1.32 -5.94 -16.53
N ARG A 150 0.44 -6.26 -15.58
CA ARG A 150 0.29 -7.63 -15.07
C ARG A 150 -0.19 -8.60 -16.16
N GLU A 151 -1.18 -8.21 -16.95
CA GLU A 151 -1.67 -9.01 -18.07
C GLU A 151 -0.56 -9.32 -19.08
N ARG A 152 0.27 -8.31 -19.42
CA ARG A 152 1.42 -8.50 -20.33
C ARG A 152 2.49 -9.41 -19.74
N GLU A 153 2.77 -9.28 -18.44
CA GLU A 153 3.73 -10.16 -17.74
C GLU A 153 3.26 -11.62 -17.75
N VAL A 154 1.98 -11.86 -17.44
CA VAL A 154 1.36 -13.20 -17.47
C VAL A 154 1.40 -13.78 -18.88
N ALA A 155 0.93 -13.03 -19.89
CA ALA A 155 0.95 -13.49 -21.28
C ALA A 155 2.37 -13.79 -21.78
N LYS A 156 3.37 -12.99 -21.38
CA LYS A 156 4.78 -13.24 -21.72
C LYS A 156 5.28 -14.52 -21.06
N ALA A 157 4.98 -14.74 -19.79
CA ALA A 157 5.36 -15.97 -19.08
C ALA A 157 4.75 -17.22 -19.74
N GLU A 158 3.46 -17.17 -20.07
CA GLU A 158 2.74 -18.25 -20.78
C GLU A 158 3.33 -18.54 -22.16
N SER A 159 3.72 -17.50 -22.92
CA SER A 159 4.33 -17.69 -24.24
C SER A 159 5.72 -18.35 -24.19
N GLN A 160 6.44 -18.20 -23.07
CA GLN A 160 7.77 -18.78 -22.87
C GLN A 160 7.70 -20.22 -22.33
N ALA A 161 6.62 -20.55 -21.61
CA ALA A 161 6.31 -21.90 -21.15
C ALA A 161 5.52 -22.67 -22.22
N LYS A 162 6.19 -23.49 -23.04
CA LYS A 162 5.55 -24.35 -24.08
C LYS A 162 4.43 -25.25 -23.49
N ASN A 163 3.19 -24.76 -23.43
CA ASN A 163 1.99 -25.43 -22.90
C ASN A 163 2.05 -25.83 -21.41
N ARG A 164 2.38 -24.91 -20.50
CA ARG A 164 2.29 -25.14 -19.04
C ARG A 164 1.76 -23.92 -18.29
N SER A 165 0.91 -24.14 -17.29
CA SER A 165 0.33 -23.05 -16.47
C SER A 165 1.38 -22.40 -15.55
N PRO A 166 1.32 -21.07 -15.32
CA PRO A 166 2.26 -20.37 -14.43
C PRO A 166 2.28 -20.86 -12.96
N ASP A 167 1.16 -21.41 -12.45
CA ASP A 167 1.07 -21.96 -11.10
C ASP A 167 1.61 -23.40 -10.98
N ASP A 168 1.81 -24.11 -12.09
CA ASP A 168 2.23 -25.52 -12.14
C ASP A 168 3.75 -25.70 -11.96
N ASP A 169 4.52 -24.60 -11.95
CA ASP A 169 5.99 -24.56 -12.00
C ASP A 169 6.62 -23.87 -10.76
N ARG A 170 5.90 -23.76 -9.63
CA ARG A 170 6.51 -23.23 -8.40
C ARG A 170 7.58 -24.20 -7.92
N ASP A 171 8.82 -23.73 -7.93
CA ASP A 171 9.97 -24.53 -7.53
C ASP A 171 9.77 -25.08 -6.10
N PRO A 172 9.78 -26.41 -5.90
CA PRO A 172 9.53 -27.02 -4.59
C PRO A 172 10.46 -26.53 -3.48
N HIS A 173 11.69 -26.11 -3.82
CA HIS A 173 12.67 -25.63 -2.86
C HIS A 173 12.29 -24.27 -2.25
N VAL A 174 11.42 -23.51 -2.92
CA VAL A 174 10.94 -22.21 -2.43
C VAL A 174 9.50 -22.26 -1.91
N GLN A 175 8.90 -23.45 -1.85
CA GLN A 175 7.54 -23.66 -1.36
C GLN A 175 7.29 -23.07 0.05
N PRO A 176 8.22 -23.15 1.02
CA PRO A 176 8.03 -22.53 2.34
C PRO A 176 7.85 -21.01 2.27
N VAL A 177 8.53 -20.35 1.33
CA VAL A 177 8.38 -18.90 1.11
C VAL A 177 6.99 -18.60 0.55
N TYR A 178 6.57 -19.32 -0.49
CA TYR A 178 5.24 -19.11 -1.07
C TYR A 178 4.10 -19.44 -0.11
N ALA A 179 4.24 -20.47 0.73
CA ALA A 179 3.20 -20.83 1.70
C ALA A 179 2.87 -19.66 2.65
N GLY A 180 3.89 -19.01 3.21
CA GLY A 180 3.68 -17.83 4.06
C GLY A 180 3.12 -16.62 3.30
N LEU A 181 3.51 -16.43 2.04
CA LEU A 181 2.97 -15.34 1.21
C LEU A 181 1.52 -15.57 0.80
N ASP A 182 1.15 -16.79 0.45
CA ASP A 182 -0.21 -17.15 0.06
C ASP A 182 -1.17 -17.07 1.26
N GLU A 183 -0.72 -17.50 2.44
CA GLU A 183 -1.48 -17.35 3.69
C GLU A 183 -1.81 -15.87 3.96
N LEU A 184 -0.83 -14.98 3.80
CA LEU A 184 -1.02 -13.54 4.00
C LEU A 184 -1.84 -12.88 2.89
N ALA A 185 -1.62 -13.26 1.62
CA ALA A 185 -2.33 -12.71 0.48
C ALA A 185 -3.83 -13.07 0.52
N GLY A 186 -4.17 -14.25 1.04
CA GLY A 186 -5.55 -14.71 1.18
C GLY A 186 -6.32 -14.62 -0.14
N ALA A 187 -7.45 -13.90 -0.14
CA ALA A 187 -8.32 -13.76 -1.30
C ALA A 187 -7.87 -12.67 -2.31
N VAL A 188 -6.78 -11.93 -2.04
CA VAL A 188 -6.30 -10.85 -2.90
C VAL A 188 -5.71 -11.43 -4.19
N LYS A 189 -6.42 -11.23 -5.31
CA LYS A 189 -6.00 -11.75 -6.62
C LYS A 189 -4.87 -10.94 -7.26
N HIS A 190 -4.87 -9.63 -7.03
CA HIS A 190 -3.95 -8.69 -7.65
C HIS A 190 -3.43 -7.68 -6.64
N SER A 191 -2.11 -7.47 -6.64
CA SER A 191 -1.45 -6.56 -5.70
C SER A 191 -1.77 -5.08 -5.91
N PHE A 192 -2.50 -4.70 -6.95
CA PHE A 192 -2.82 -3.30 -7.28
C PHE A 192 -4.31 -2.96 -7.10
N GLN A 193 -5.18 -3.91 -6.74
CA GLN A 193 -6.60 -3.62 -6.57
C GLN A 193 -6.86 -3.03 -5.18
N ASN A 194 -6.98 -1.70 -5.09
CA ASN A 194 -7.13 -0.99 -3.83
C ASN A 194 -8.53 -0.36 -3.70
N ALA A 195 -9.45 -1.07 -3.05
CA ALA A 195 -10.82 -0.60 -2.86
C ALA A 195 -10.92 0.67 -2.00
N ALA A 196 -10.01 0.89 -1.05
CA ALA A 196 -10.00 2.14 -0.28
C ALA A 196 -9.72 3.36 -1.17
N THR A 197 -8.91 3.19 -2.21
CA THR A 197 -8.60 4.27 -3.17
C THR A 197 -9.76 4.53 -4.11
N PHE A 198 -10.42 3.48 -4.62
CA PHE A 198 -11.68 3.66 -5.34
C PHE A 198 -12.76 4.32 -4.47
N TYR A 199 -12.88 3.93 -3.20
CA TYR A 199 -13.85 4.54 -2.28
C TYR A 199 -13.55 6.03 -2.05
N LEU A 200 -12.29 6.39 -1.77
CA LEU A 200 -11.89 7.80 -1.64
C LEU A 200 -12.14 8.58 -2.94
N SER A 201 -11.81 8.00 -4.09
CA SER A 201 -12.07 8.57 -5.40
C SER A 201 -13.56 8.89 -5.58
N ALA A 202 -14.42 7.93 -5.26
CA ALA A 202 -15.87 8.12 -5.34
C ALA A 202 -16.39 9.22 -4.41
N VAL A 203 -15.87 9.31 -3.18
CA VAL A 203 -16.20 10.41 -2.26
C VAL A 203 -15.77 11.77 -2.82
N VAL A 204 -14.58 11.86 -3.42
CA VAL A 204 -14.09 13.08 -4.08
C VAL A 204 -14.96 13.46 -5.27
N TRP A 205 -15.34 12.50 -6.11
CA TRP A 205 -16.25 12.74 -7.23
C TRP A 205 -17.62 13.22 -6.78
N GLU A 206 -18.20 12.64 -5.71
CA GLU A 206 -19.44 13.16 -5.13
C GLU A 206 -19.28 14.59 -4.60
N MET A 207 -18.18 14.90 -3.93
CA MET A 207 -17.88 16.26 -3.47
C MET A 207 -17.77 17.25 -4.64
N LEU A 208 -17.27 16.80 -5.79
CA LEU A 208 -17.19 17.57 -7.05
C LEU A 208 -18.52 17.64 -7.81
N GLY A 209 -19.51 16.84 -7.42
CA GLY A 209 -20.80 16.72 -8.12
C GLY A 209 -20.80 15.72 -9.29
N GLU A 210 -19.68 15.05 -9.56
CA GLU A 210 -19.47 14.08 -10.64
C GLU A 210 -20.02 12.69 -10.27
N ARG A 211 -21.35 12.59 -10.14
CA ARG A 211 -22.03 11.39 -9.63
C ARG A 211 -21.83 10.14 -10.48
N ASN A 212 -21.67 10.27 -11.79
CA ASN A 212 -21.42 9.12 -12.68
C ASN A 212 -20.06 8.48 -12.40
N ASP A 213 -19.02 9.30 -12.26
CA ASP A 213 -17.67 8.83 -11.94
C ASP A 213 -17.64 8.21 -10.52
N ALA A 214 -18.33 8.85 -9.57
CA ALA A 214 -18.49 8.29 -8.22
C ALA A 214 -19.16 6.91 -8.23
N TYR A 215 -20.24 6.76 -9.00
CA TYR A 215 -20.96 5.50 -9.12
C TYR A 215 -20.08 4.37 -9.65
N ILE A 216 -19.28 4.65 -10.68
CA ILE A 216 -18.32 3.69 -11.26
C ILE A 216 -17.30 3.25 -10.21
N ASP A 217 -16.70 4.20 -9.49
CA ASP A 217 -15.66 3.88 -8.51
C ASP A 217 -16.22 3.14 -7.27
N TYR A 218 -17.44 3.44 -6.82
CA TYR A 218 -18.10 2.61 -5.79
C TYR A 218 -18.35 1.17 -6.25
N LYS A 219 -18.75 0.96 -7.51
CA LYS A 219 -18.92 -0.39 -8.06
C LYS A 219 -17.60 -1.16 -8.09
N LYS A 220 -16.50 -0.51 -8.51
CA LYS A 220 -15.15 -1.12 -8.49
C LYS A 220 -14.72 -1.47 -7.06
N ALA A 221 -14.96 -0.58 -6.09
CA ALA A 221 -14.70 -0.88 -4.68
C ALA A 221 -15.55 -2.07 -4.19
N LEU A 222 -16.83 -2.13 -4.55
CA LEU A 222 -17.76 -3.20 -4.18
C LEU A 222 -17.39 -4.56 -4.77
N GLU A 223 -16.82 -4.59 -5.97
CA GLU A 223 -16.31 -5.82 -6.58
C GLU A 223 -15.15 -6.44 -5.78
N ILE A 224 -14.31 -5.59 -5.18
CA ILE A 224 -13.15 -6.03 -4.39
C ILE A 224 -13.57 -6.38 -2.94
N TYR A 225 -14.47 -5.60 -2.33
CA TYR A 225 -14.96 -5.80 -0.96
C TYR A 225 -16.49 -5.95 -0.90
N PRO A 226 -17.07 -7.05 -1.43
CA PRO A 226 -18.51 -7.25 -1.46
C PRO A 226 -19.16 -7.35 -0.08
N GLU A 227 -18.40 -7.74 0.94
CA GLU A 227 -18.86 -7.86 2.33
C GLU A 227 -18.92 -6.52 3.09
N ASN A 228 -18.42 -5.42 2.49
CA ASN A 228 -18.50 -4.12 3.12
C ASN A 228 -19.96 -3.61 3.10
N PRO A 229 -20.56 -3.27 4.25
CA PRO A 229 -21.99 -2.94 4.33
C PRO A 229 -22.34 -1.57 3.71
N TYR A 230 -21.36 -0.69 3.52
CA TYR A 230 -21.58 0.69 3.04
C TYR A 230 -21.52 0.79 1.51
N LEU A 231 -20.67 0.00 0.87
CA LEU A 231 -20.52 -0.01 -0.59
C LEU A 231 -21.83 -0.31 -1.35
N PRO A 232 -22.61 -1.35 -1.03
CA PRO A 232 -23.86 -1.62 -1.74
C PRO A 232 -24.89 -0.52 -1.50
N GLN A 233 -24.90 0.10 -0.31
CA GLN A 233 -25.75 1.26 -0.02
C GLN A 233 -25.37 2.45 -0.89
N ASP A 234 -24.08 2.79 -1.00
CA ASP A 234 -23.60 3.90 -1.81
C ASP A 234 -23.86 3.67 -3.32
N VAL A 235 -23.68 2.44 -3.81
CA VAL A 235 -24.03 2.05 -5.19
C VAL A 235 -25.53 2.20 -5.43
N ILE A 236 -26.39 1.63 -4.59
CA ILE A 236 -27.86 1.71 -4.78
C ILE A 236 -28.34 3.17 -4.67
N ARG A 237 -27.85 3.93 -3.68
CA ARG A 237 -28.19 5.34 -3.46
C ARG A 237 -27.92 6.21 -4.69
N LEU A 238 -26.72 6.10 -5.25
CA LEU A 238 -26.34 6.86 -6.45
C LEU A 238 -27.02 6.30 -7.70
N GLY A 239 -27.11 4.98 -7.86
CA GLY A 239 -27.77 4.34 -8.99
C GLY A 239 -29.24 4.78 -9.13
N ARG A 240 -29.97 4.86 -8.01
CA ARG A 240 -31.34 5.39 -7.98
C ARG A 240 -31.41 6.86 -8.40
N ARG A 241 -30.46 7.68 -7.92
CA ARG A 241 -30.37 9.10 -8.29
C ARG A 241 -30.07 9.30 -9.78
N LEU A 242 -29.25 8.43 -10.36
CA LEU A 242 -28.84 8.47 -11.77
C LEU A 242 -29.84 7.77 -12.71
N GLY A 243 -30.88 7.12 -12.18
CA GLY A 243 -31.88 6.42 -12.99
C GLY A 243 -31.41 5.06 -13.54
N MET A 244 -30.37 4.45 -12.95
CA MET A 244 -29.80 3.15 -13.36
C MET A 244 -30.68 1.97 -12.92
N ARG A 245 -31.95 1.94 -13.34
CA ARG A 245 -32.99 1.03 -12.80
C ARG A 245 -32.63 -0.45 -12.85
N GLU A 246 -32.10 -0.92 -13.98
CA GLU A 246 -31.74 -2.33 -14.17
C GLU A 246 -30.55 -2.74 -13.30
N ASP A 247 -29.54 -1.87 -13.22
CA ASP A 247 -28.34 -2.09 -12.42
C ASP A 247 -28.69 -2.09 -10.92
N VAL A 248 -29.53 -1.12 -10.48
CA VAL A 248 -30.07 -1.06 -9.12
C VAL A 248 -30.84 -2.35 -8.79
N ALA A 249 -31.73 -2.83 -9.65
CA ALA A 249 -32.47 -4.07 -9.42
C ALA A 249 -31.54 -5.31 -9.31
N ALA A 250 -30.43 -5.33 -10.06
CA ALA A 250 -29.41 -6.37 -9.91
C ALA A 250 -28.70 -6.29 -8.55
N PHE A 251 -28.32 -5.10 -8.10
CA PHE A 251 -27.70 -4.89 -6.79
C PHE A 251 -28.64 -5.16 -5.63
N GLU A 252 -29.93 -4.82 -5.72
CA GLU A 252 -30.94 -5.12 -4.70
C GLU A 252 -31.10 -6.64 -4.51
N ARG A 253 -31.10 -7.41 -5.60
CA ARG A 253 -31.13 -8.88 -5.53
C ARG A 253 -29.85 -9.46 -4.92
N ARG A 254 -28.70 -8.89 -5.24
CA ARG A 254 -27.39 -9.34 -4.74
C ARG A 254 -27.16 -8.94 -3.28
N PHE A 255 -27.68 -7.80 -2.86
CA PHE A 255 -27.49 -7.20 -1.53
C PHE A 255 -28.84 -6.79 -0.90
N PRO A 256 -29.67 -7.76 -0.46
CA PRO A 256 -31.00 -7.47 0.09
C PRO A 256 -30.99 -6.52 1.29
N SER A 257 -29.93 -6.54 2.11
CA SER A 257 -29.76 -5.65 3.28
C SER A 257 -29.62 -4.17 2.91
N ALA A 258 -29.27 -3.86 1.66
CA ALA A 258 -29.13 -2.49 1.16
C ALA A 258 -30.29 -2.08 0.24
N ALA A 259 -31.25 -2.96 -0.03
CA ALA A 259 -32.28 -2.74 -1.04
C ALA A 259 -33.17 -1.53 -0.75
N ASP A 260 -33.42 -1.21 0.53
CA ASP A 260 -34.26 -0.07 0.91
C ASP A 260 -33.51 1.27 0.92
N THR A 261 -32.22 1.30 0.54
CA THR A 261 -31.41 2.53 0.56
C THR A 261 -31.99 3.58 -0.39
N PRO A 262 -32.52 4.73 0.10
CA PRO A 262 -33.18 5.71 -0.76
C PRO A 262 -32.19 6.40 -1.72
N ALA A 263 -32.72 7.09 -2.74
CA ALA A 263 -31.90 7.86 -3.66
C ALA A 263 -31.21 9.03 -2.95
N ASP A 264 -30.05 9.44 -3.46
CA ASP A 264 -29.28 10.59 -2.95
C ASP A 264 -30.17 11.84 -2.76
N GLY A 265 -30.15 12.40 -1.56
CA GLY A 265 -30.92 13.59 -1.17
C GLY A 265 -32.44 13.39 -1.06
N THR A 266 -32.93 12.15 -0.96
CA THR A 266 -34.37 11.83 -0.84
C THR A 266 -34.70 11.07 0.44
N GLY A 267 -35.99 11.05 0.81
CA GLY A 267 -36.48 10.28 1.96
C GLY A 267 -35.74 10.64 3.25
N ILE A 268 -35.26 9.63 3.98
CA ILE A 268 -34.50 9.81 5.23
C ILE A 268 -33.15 10.52 5.06
N LEU A 269 -32.65 10.67 3.82
CA LEU A 269 -31.39 11.38 3.50
C LEU A 269 -31.62 12.86 3.13
N ALA A 270 -32.87 13.27 2.91
CA ALA A 270 -33.18 14.63 2.52
C ALA A 270 -32.76 15.62 3.63
N GLY A 271 -31.96 16.63 3.26
CA GLY A 271 -31.46 17.66 4.18
C GLY A 271 -30.35 17.19 5.15
N LYS A 272 -29.97 15.91 5.14
CA LYS A 272 -28.90 15.38 5.99
C LYS A 272 -27.51 15.81 5.51
N ALA A 273 -26.55 15.82 6.43
CA ALA A 273 -25.14 15.87 6.09
C ALA A 273 -24.60 14.43 5.97
N ARG A 274 -23.61 14.21 5.09
CA ARG A 274 -22.94 12.91 5.00
C ARG A 274 -21.66 12.94 5.83
N LEU A 275 -21.51 12.00 6.75
CA LEU A 275 -20.25 11.71 7.44
C LEU A 275 -19.60 10.50 6.79
N VAL A 276 -18.38 10.68 6.29
CA VAL A 276 -17.51 9.59 5.87
C VAL A 276 -16.36 9.49 6.87
N VAL A 277 -16.13 8.31 7.43
CA VAL A 277 -14.97 8.05 8.28
C VAL A 277 -14.02 7.11 7.55
N LEU A 278 -12.79 7.58 7.28
CA LEU A 278 -11.68 6.74 6.87
C LEU A 278 -10.85 6.42 8.12
N TYR A 279 -10.92 5.17 8.58
CA TYR A 279 -10.21 4.72 9.77
C TYR A 279 -9.07 3.79 9.38
N GLU A 280 -7.85 4.13 9.78
CA GLU A 280 -6.63 3.40 9.49
C GLU A 280 -6.06 2.82 10.78
N GLU A 281 -5.56 1.59 10.71
CA GLU A 281 -5.06 0.86 11.87
C GLU A 281 -3.69 0.23 11.58
N GLY A 282 -2.78 0.37 12.54
CA GLY A 282 -1.47 -0.28 12.55
C GLY A 282 -0.51 0.27 11.50
N LEU A 283 0.53 -0.51 11.21
CA LEU A 283 1.58 -0.21 10.23
C LEU A 283 1.78 -1.40 9.30
N ALA A 284 2.21 -1.13 8.07
CA ALA A 284 2.54 -2.15 7.09
C ALA A 284 3.61 -3.12 7.63
N PRO A 285 3.52 -4.41 7.26
CA PRO A 285 4.41 -5.42 7.81
C PRO A 285 5.85 -5.21 7.33
N GLN A 286 6.80 -5.47 8.22
CA GLN A 286 8.22 -5.44 7.87
C GLN A 286 8.58 -6.73 7.13
N LYS A 287 9.28 -6.59 6.00
CA LYS A 287 9.91 -7.75 5.35
C LYS A 287 11.00 -8.32 6.25
N SER A 288 11.06 -9.65 6.32
CA SER A 288 12.13 -10.41 6.93
C SER A 288 12.85 -11.24 5.87
N GLU A 289 14.04 -11.73 6.21
CA GLU A 289 14.79 -12.64 5.35
C GLU A 289 14.52 -14.09 5.75
N MET A 290 14.36 -14.96 4.75
CA MET A 290 14.35 -16.40 4.90
C MET A 290 15.48 -16.97 4.03
N SER A 291 16.40 -17.69 4.66
CA SER A 291 17.45 -18.43 3.95
C SER A 291 16.94 -19.82 3.60
N ILE A 292 16.97 -20.16 2.32
CA ILE A 292 16.57 -21.47 1.80
C ILE A 292 17.78 -22.20 1.22
N ALA A 293 17.82 -23.52 1.41
CA ALA A 293 18.78 -24.37 0.72
C ALA A 293 18.29 -24.60 -0.72
N TYR A 294 19.10 -24.22 -1.70
CA TYR A 294 18.74 -24.26 -3.11
C TYR A 294 19.81 -24.99 -3.94
N PRO A 295 19.41 -25.87 -4.89
CA PRO A 295 20.35 -26.58 -5.73
C PRO A 295 20.97 -25.63 -6.78
N LEU A 296 22.25 -25.29 -6.60
CA LEU A 296 23.01 -24.49 -7.56
C LEU A 296 23.68 -25.45 -8.55
N SER A 297 23.36 -25.35 -9.83
CA SER A 297 23.78 -26.32 -10.84
C SER A 297 25.31 -26.36 -11.02
N SER A 298 25.95 -27.32 -10.35
CA SER A 298 27.17 -28.07 -10.72
C SER A 298 27.62 -28.98 -9.53
N GLY A 299 26.77 -29.91 -9.08
CA GLY A 299 27.12 -30.94 -8.06
C GLY A 299 26.06 -31.17 -6.97
N ASP A 300 26.34 -32.09 -6.04
CA ASP A 300 25.51 -32.42 -4.85
C ASP A 300 25.50 -31.33 -3.75
N ALA A 301 26.01 -30.13 -4.04
CA ALA A 301 26.14 -29.06 -3.06
C ALA A 301 24.91 -28.13 -3.06
N LEU A 302 24.23 -28.05 -1.92
CA LEU A 302 23.19 -27.06 -1.67
C LEU A 302 23.84 -25.70 -1.36
N GLY A 303 23.40 -24.64 -2.05
CA GLY A 303 23.74 -23.26 -1.70
C GLY A 303 22.65 -22.63 -0.83
N ALA A 304 23.02 -21.69 0.04
CA ALA A 304 22.05 -20.86 0.73
C ALA A 304 21.61 -19.72 -0.19
N VAL A 305 20.30 -19.47 -0.27
CA VAL A 305 19.72 -18.33 -1.00
C VAL A 305 18.84 -17.54 -0.05
N ALA A 306 19.16 -16.27 0.16
CA ALA A 306 18.40 -15.35 0.99
C ALA A 306 17.24 -14.74 0.19
N LEU A 307 16.00 -15.03 0.60
CA LEU A 307 14.77 -14.50 -0.02
C LEU A 307 14.00 -13.62 0.97
N PRO A 308 13.39 -12.52 0.50
CA PRO A 308 12.48 -11.73 1.32
C PRO A 308 11.17 -12.49 1.56
N THR A 309 10.62 -12.35 2.75
CA THR A 309 9.30 -12.86 3.16
C THR A 309 8.68 -11.93 4.21
N TYR A 310 7.55 -12.31 4.79
CA TYR A 310 6.95 -11.66 5.95
C TYR A 310 6.84 -12.69 7.08
N ALA A 311 7.53 -12.47 8.20
CA ALA A 311 7.59 -13.42 9.31
C ALA A 311 6.25 -13.61 10.04
N SER A 312 5.40 -12.58 10.06
CA SER A 312 4.09 -12.63 10.72
C SER A 312 3.11 -11.64 10.11
N ALA A 313 1.83 -12.02 10.12
CA ALA A 313 0.74 -11.10 9.87
C ALA A 313 0.61 -10.10 11.03
N PRO A 314 0.34 -8.81 10.79
CA PRO A 314 -0.16 -7.95 11.85
C PRO A 314 -1.52 -8.46 12.34
N PRO A 315 -1.97 -8.06 13.55
CA PRO A 315 -3.30 -8.39 14.04
C PRO A 315 -4.39 -8.09 13.01
N GLY A 316 -5.45 -8.90 13.01
CA GLY A 316 -6.59 -8.71 12.10
C GLY A 316 -7.30 -7.37 12.31
N PRO A 317 -8.07 -6.90 11.31
CA PRO A 317 -8.72 -5.59 11.36
C PRO A 317 -9.77 -5.53 12.47
N VAL A 318 -9.79 -4.44 13.24
CA VAL A 318 -10.76 -4.25 14.34
C VAL A 318 -11.74 -3.12 14.02
N PRO A 319 -12.99 -3.43 13.59
CA PRO A 319 -14.07 -2.46 13.48
C PRO A 319 -14.25 -1.63 14.76
N VAL A 320 -14.36 -0.31 14.64
CA VAL A 320 -14.64 0.60 15.76
C VAL A 320 -16.03 1.21 15.61
N ALA A 321 -16.73 1.40 16.73
CA ALA A 321 -18.04 2.06 16.73
C ALA A 321 -17.84 3.57 16.53
N VAL A 322 -18.67 4.18 15.69
CA VAL A 322 -18.71 5.64 15.48
C VAL A 322 -19.98 6.19 16.10
N LYS A 323 -19.82 7.21 16.93
CA LYS A 323 -20.91 7.94 17.58
C LYS A 323 -20.89 9.39 17.15
N VAL A 324 -22.07 9.97 16.97
CA VAL A 324 -22.26 11.40 16.66
C VAL A 324 -23.23 11.96 17.69
N GLY A 325 -22.81 12.98 18.45
CA GLY A 325 -23.60 13.52 19.56
C GLY A 325 -23.97 12.48 20.63
N GLY A 326 -23.10 11.48 20.83
CA GLY A 326 -23.34 10.37 21.76
C GLY A 326 -24.17 9.20 21.21
N CYS A 327 -24.84 9.36 20.06
CA CYS A 327 -25.61 8.31 19.41
C CYS A 327 -24.74 7.49 18.45
N THR A 328 -24.74 6.16 18.57
CA THR A 328 -24.03 5.27 17.64
C THR A 328 -24.67 5.33 16.25
N VAL A 329 -23.88 5.70 15.23
CA VAL A 329 -24.32 5.75 13.83
C VAL A 329 -23.87 4.54 13.01
N GLY A 330 -22.92 3.75 13.51
CA GLY A 330 -22.46 2.53 12.86
C GLY A 330 -21.13 2.03 13.39
N ARG A 331 -20.51 1.10 12.66
CA ARG A 331 -19.15 0.60 12.90
C ARG A 331 -18.31 0.66 11.64
N THR A 332 -17.05 1.05 11.73
CA THR A 332 -16.16 1.03 10.56
C THR A 332 -16.03 -0.38 10.01
N ALA A 333 -15.97 -0.53 8.69
CA ALA A 333 -15.86 -1.82 8.02
C ALA A 333 -14.60 -1.87 7.15
N PRO A 334 -13.86 -2.99 7.12
CA PRO A 334 -12.64 -3.11 6.31
C PRO A 334 -12.88 -2.81 4.82
N ILE A 335 -11.89 -2.16 4.20
CA ILE A 335 -11.88 -1.79 2.77
C ILE A 335 -10.49 -1.96 2.13
N CYS A 336 -9.44 -2.17 2.91
CA CYS A 336 -8.11 -2.50 2.40
C CYS A 336 -7.29 -3.27 3.44
N ASN A 337 -6.58 -4.30 2.98
CA ASN A 337 -5.62 -5.09 3.74
C ASN A 337 -4.25 -4.95 3.07
N VAL A 338 -3.43 -4.03 3.59
CA VAL A 338 -2.09 -3.74 3.04
C VAL A 338 -1.14 -4.94 3.18
N PRO A 339 -1.11 -5.71 4.29
CA PRO A 339 -0.35 -6.95 4.38
C PRO A 339 -0.65 -7.93 3.24
N ALA A 340 -1.93 -8.12 2.91
CA ALA A 340 -2.32 -9.02 1.82
C ALA A 340 -1.87 -8.49 0.44
N LEU A 341 -2.00 -7.18 0.20
CA LEU A 341 -1.49 -6.54 -1.02
C LEU A 341 0.05 -6.67 -1.13
N ALA A 342 0.75 -6.49 -0.01
CA ALA A 342 2.21 -6.56 0.06
C ALA A 342 2.72 -8.00 -0.13
N ALA A 343 2.08 -8.98 0.50
CA ALA A 343 2.38 -10.39 0.31
C ALA A 343 2.12 -10.82 -1.14
N ARG A 344 0.98 -10.40 -1.71
CA ARG A 344 0.67 -10.65 -3.13
C ARG A 344 1.72 -10.02 -4.05
N ALA A 345 2.08 -8.75 -3.83
CA ALA A 345 3.11 -8.07 -4.60
C ALA A 345 4.45 -8.79 -4.55
N LEU A 346 4.85 -9.28 -3.36
CA LEU A 346 6.10 -9.98 -3.18
C LEU A 346 6.08 -11.36 -3.86
N SER A 347 4.96 -12.09 -3.78
CA SER A 347 4.74 -13.35 -4.50
C SER A 347 4.84 -13.14 -6.02
N GLU A 348 4.22 -12.07 -6.54
CA GLU A 348 4.26 -11.68 -7.95
C GLU A 348 5.69 -11.35 -8.44
N GLN A 349 6.55 -10.81 -7.57
CA GLN A 349 7.95 -10.46 -7.87
C GLN A 349 8.94 -11.60 -7.63
N MET A 350 8.54 -12.63 -6.87
CA MET A 350 9.41 -13.70 -6.39
C MET A 350 10.18 -14.43 -7.51
N PRO A 351 9.58 -14.77 -8.67
CA PRO A 351 10.31 -15.45 -9.75
C PRO A 351 11.56 -14.66 -10.20
N GLY A 352 11.41 -13.35 -10.37
CA GLY A 352 12.51 -12.46 -10.74
C GLY A 352 13.56 -12.33 -9.64
N ILE A 353 13.15 -12.30 -8.37
CA ILE A 353 14.06 -12.29 -7.21
C ILE A 353 14.88 -13.58 -7.18
N LEU A 354 14.21 -14.74 -7.27
CA LEU A 354 14.86 -16.06 -7.25
C LEU A 354 15.87 -16.20 -8.38
N THR A 355 15.51 -15.86 -9.62
CA THR A 355 16.44 -15.92 -10.77
C THR A 355 17.72 -15.14 -10.51
N ARG A 356 17.61 -13.92 -9.96
CA ARG A 356 18.79 -13.10 -9.64
C ARG A 356 19.63 -13.69 -8.52
N GLN A 357 18.99 -14.21 -7.47
CA GLN A 357 19.71 -14.81 -6.35
C GLN A 357 20.46 -16.08 -6.77
N VAL A 358 19.84 -16.94 -7.59
CA VAL A 358 20.51 -18.12 -8.16
C VAL A 358 21.69 -17.70 -9.04
N ALA A 359 21.50 -16.75 -9.96
CA ALA A 359 22.57 -16.26 -10.83
C ALA A 359 23.75 -15.68 -10.02
N ARG A 360 23.45 -14.96 -8.93
CA ARG A 360 24.45 -14.42 -8.01
C ARG A 360 25.21 -15.52 -7.27
N ALA A 361 24.50 -16.50 -6.74
CA ALA A 361 25.11 -17.59 -6.01
C ALA A 361 26.07 -18.39 -6.92
N LEU A 362 25.68 -18.62 -8.19
CA LEU A 362 26.55 -19.21 -9.21
C LEU A 362 27.80 -18.34 -9.50
N ALA A 363 27.62 -17.03 -9.69
CA ALA A 363 28.73 -16.11 -9.94
C ALA A 363 29.73 -16.04 -8.76
N LYS A 364 29.23 -16.03 -7.52
CA LYS A 364 30.06 -16.10 -6.30
C LYS A 364 30.81 -17.44 -6.20
N GLY A 365 30.16 -18.55 -6.54
CA GLY A 365 30.80 -19.87 -6.60
C GLY A 365 31.99 -19.89 -7.56
N ALA A 366 31.83 -19.32 -8.76
CA ALA A 366 32.92 -19.17 -9.72
C ALA A 366 34.07 -18.28 -9.20
N GLY A 367 33.74 -17.14 -8.59
CA GLY A 367 34.73 -16.24 -7.98
C GLY A 367 35.51 -16.87 -6.83
N ALA A 368 34.82 -17.61 -5.95
CA ALA A 368 35.45 -18.31 -4.83
C ALA A 368 36.41 -19.41 -5.32
N LYS A 369 36.04 -20.12 -6.40
CA LYS A 369 36.93 -21.10 -7.04
C LYS A 369 38.21 -20.44 -7.58
N ALA A 370 38.06 -19.33 -8.31
CA ALA A 370 39.20 -18.56 -8.83
C ALA A 370 40.10 -18.00 -7.70
N ALA A 371 39.51 -17.49 -6.61
CA ALA A 371 40.25 -16.98 -5.45
C ALA A 371 41.05 -18.08 -4.74
N LYS A 372 40.50 -19.30 -4.64
CA LYS A 372 41.20 -20.47 -4.11
C LYS A 372 42.37 -20.89 -5.01
N GLU A 373 42.17 -20.89 -6.33
CA GLU A 373 43.21 -21.22 -7.31
C GLU A 373 44.37 -20.19 -7.29
N ALA A 374 44.08 -18.91 -7.06
CA ALA A 374 45.08 -17.84 -7.05
C ALA A 374 45.77 -17.62 -5.69
N GLY A 375 45.07 -17.83 -4.57
CA GLY A 375 45.52 -17.43 -3.23
C GLY A 375 45.53 -18.55 -2.18
N GLY A 376 45.29 -19.81 -2.58
CA GLY A 376 45.22 -20.96 -1.67
C GLY A 376 44.12 -20.81 -0.61
N ASP A 377 44.35 -21.38 0.57
CA ASP A 377 43.35 -21.39 1.66
C ASP A 377 43.05 -20.00 2.23
N LEU A 378 43.99 -19.05 2.14
CA LEU A 378 43.76 -17.64 2.50
C LEU A 378 42.79 -16.96 1.53
N GLY A 379 42.90 -17.25 0.23
CA GLY A 379 41.94 -16.79 -0.79
C GLY A 379 40.54 -17.38 -0.57
N ALA A 380 40.46 -18.66 -0.17
CA ALA A 380 39.20 -19.32 0.15
C ALA A 380 38.53 -18.75 1.42
N LEU A 381 39.31 -18.43 2.45
CA LEU A 381 38.81 -17.77 3.67
C LEU A 381 38.27 -16.36 3.38
N ALA A 382 39.03 -15.57 2.60
CA ALA A 382 38.60 -14.23 2.19
C ALA A 382 37.29 -14.27 1.37
N ALA A 383 37.14 -15.24 0.46
CA ALA A 383 35.92 -15.43 -0.31
C ALA A 383 34.73 -15.85 0.57
N THR A 384 34.95 -16.73 1.56
CA THR A 384 33.90 -17.15 2.50
C THR A 384 33.40 -15.98 3.36
N LEU A 385 34.33 -15.17 3.90
CA LEU A 385 33.98 -13.96 4.66
C LEU A 385 33.22 -12.94 3.79
N TYR A 386 33.61 -12.79 2.52
CA TYR A 386 32.89 -11.93 1.57
C TYR A 386 31.49 -12.46 1.26
N ASN A 387 31.29 -13.77 1.12
CA ASN A 387 29.98 -14.37 0.85
C ASN A 387 28.99 -14.14 2.00
N ILE A 388 29.42 -14.37 3.25
CA ILE A 388 28.60 -14.12 4.46
C ILE A 388 28.17 -12.65 4.56
N LEU A 389 29.05 -11.71 4.18
CA LEU A 389 28.77 -10.28 4.25
C LEU A 389 27.91 -9.74 3.09
N SER A 390 27.80 -10.47 1.97
CA SER A 390 27.20 -9.98 0.72
C SER A 390 25.88 -10.66 0.34
N GLU A 391 25.35 -11.56 1.17
CA GLU A 391 24.01 -12.15 1.00
C GLU A 391 23.03 -11.45 1.94
N GLN A 392 22.23 -10.55 1.38
CA GLN A 392 21.11 -9.93 2.08
C GLN A 392 19.96 -9.74 1.10
N ALA A 393 18.78 -10.18 1.50
CA ALA A 393 17.53 -9.91 0.80
C ALA A 393 17.23 -8.40 0.82
N ASP A 394 16.52 -7.93 -0.21
CA ASP A 394 15.99 -6.58 -0.21
C ASP A 394 14.75 -6.49 0.70
N LEU A 395 14.96 -5.96 1.90
CA LEU A 395 13.91 -5.76 2.90
C LEU A 395 13.26 -4.37 2.84
N ARG A 396 13.53 -3.60 1.79
CA ARG A 396 12.90 -2.28 1.59
C ARG A 396 11.41 -2.43 1.25
N SER A 397 10.59 -1.60 1.88
CA SER A 397 9.15 -1.45 1.64
C SER A 397 8.65 -0.15 2.29
N TRP A 398 7.52 0.38 1.86
CA TRP A 398 6.91 1.55 2.50
C TRP A 398 6.20 1.14 3.81
N LEU A 399 6.85 1.40 4.95
CA LEU A 399 6.46 0.93 6.29
C LEU A 399 5.52 1.86 7.04
N SER A 400 5.47 3.15 6.70
CA SER A 400 4.52 4.10 7.33
C SER A 400 3.07 4.01 6.80
N LEU A 401 2.82 3.13 5.82
CA LEU A 401 1.47 2.76 5.42
C LEU A 401 0.72 2.06 6.58
N PRO A 402 -0.61 2.17 6.66
CA PRO A 402 -1.38 1.42 7.65
C PRO A 402 -1.41 -0.07 7.32
N ALA A 403 -1.69 -0.93 8.31
CA ALA A 403 -1.96 -2.34 8.07
C ALA A 403 -3.36 -2.53 7.45
N HIS A 404 -4.36 -1.88 8.05
CA HIS A 404 -5.76 -2.00 7.65
C HIS A 404 -6.37 -0.63 7.43
N MET A 405 -7.26 -0.54 6.44
CA MET A 405 -8.10 0.64 6.23
C MET A 405 -9.57 0.20 6.29
N HIS A 406 -10.37 1.03 6.93
CA HIS A 406 -11.79 0.85 7.13
C HIS A 406 -12.54 2.09 6.69
N VAL A 407 -13.81 1.91 6.32
CA VAL A 407 -14.72 3.01 5.99
C VAL A 407 -16.00 2.90 6.80
N LEU A 408 -16.62 4.05 7.05
CA LEU A 408 -18.02 4.17 7.43
C LEU A 408 -18.64 5.32 6.64
N SER A 409 -19.85 5.10 6.15
CA SER A 409 -20.70 6.12 5.53
C SER A 409 -21.96 6.25 6.37
N ALA A 410 -22.24 7.43 6.89
CA ALA A 410 -23.45 7.70 7.66
C ALA A 410 -24.06 9.04 7.26
N TRP A 411 -25.37 9.17 7.48
CA TRP A 411 -26.13 10.39 7.24
C TRP A 411 -26.63 10.94 8.56
N VAL A 412 -26.24 12.17 8.88
CA VAL A 412 -26.42 12.78 10.20
C VAL A 412 -27.19 14.08 10.09
N GLU A 413 -27.81 14.50 11.21
CA GLU A 413 -28.46 15.80 11.27
C GLU A 413 -27.44 16.93 11.09
N PRO A 414 -27.78 17.98 10.30
CA PRO A 414 -26.99 19.20 10.30
C PRO A 414 -26.94 19.84 11.68
N GLY A 415 -25.84 20.50 11.99
CA GLY A 415 -25.62 21.15 13.29
C GLY A 415 -24.22 20.90 13.85
N GLU A 416 -23.93 21.53 14.97
CA GLU A 416 -22.67 21.39 15.68
C GLU A 416 -22.73 20.24 16.68
N THR A 417 -21.78 19.31 16.60
CA THR A 417 -21.69 18.15 17.49
C THR A 417 -20.27 17.56 17.47
N SER A 418 -20.01 16.50 18.22
CA SER A 418 -18.74 15.76 18.19
C SER A 418 -18.91 14.36 17.61
N VAL A 419 -17.82 13.84 17.07
CA VAL A 419 -17.69 12.46 16.58
C VAL A 419 -16.76 11.70 17.52
N THR A 420 -17.20 10.55 18.01
CA THR A 420 -16.40 9.67 18.88
C THR A 420 -16.23 8.30 18.26
N LEU A 421 -14.99 7.82 18.22
CA LEU A 421 -14.65 6.44 17.85
C LEU A 421 -14.43 5.64 19.13
N SER A 422 -15.08 4.48 19.26
CA SER A 422 -14.96 3.59 20.42
C SER A 422 -14.51 2.19 20.00
N ALA A 423 -13.55 1.64 20.72
CA ALA A 423 -13.09 0.28 20.57
C ALA A 423 -14.22 -0.72 20.89
N PRO A 424 -14.16 -1.97 20.40
CA PRO A 424 -15.18 -2.99 20.71
C PRO A 424 -15.46 -3.18 22.21
N GLY A 425 -14.43 -3.02 23.06
CA GLY A 425 -14.55 -3.12 24.52
C GLY A 425 -15.11 -1.87 25.22
N GLY A 426 -15.59 -0.86 24.48
CA GLY A 426 -16.23 0.35 25.03
C GLY A 426 -15.29 1.52 25.35
N GLY A 427 -13.97 1.31 25.30
CA GLY A 427 -12.98 2.38 25.47
C GLY A 427 -13.02 3.39 24.31
N THR A 428 -12.88 4.68 24.62
CA THR A 428 -12.75 5.73 23.61
C THR A 428 -11.39 5.62 22.92
N VAL A 429 -11.40 5.48 21.60
CA VAL A 429 -10.20 5.55 20.75
C VAL A 429 -9.86 7.00 20.48
N TRP A 430 -10.85 7.80 20.11
CA TRP A 430 -10.67 9.19 19.72
C TRP A 430 -11.99 9.96 19.78
N THR A 431 -11.92 11.26 20.08
CA THR A 431 -13.06 12.17 20.00
C THR A 431 -12.63 13.43 19.26
N SER A 432 -13.44 13.85 18.29
CA SER A 432 -13.20 15.07 17.53
C SER A 432 -13.38 16.32 18.40
N PRO A 433 -12.75 17.44 18.02
CA PRO A 433 -13.30 18.77 18.33
C PRO A 433 -14.74 18.91 17.83
N ALA A 434 -15.43 19.99 18.19
CA ALA A 434 -16.74 20.27 17.62
C ALA A 434 -16.67 20.33 16.07
N VAL A 435 -17.63 19.68 15.43
CA VAL A 435 -17.79 19.57 13.97
C VAL A 435 -19.14 20.15 13.61
N THR A 436 -19.14 21.12 12.70
CA THR A 436 -20.38 21.63 12.09
C THR A 436 -20.73 20.80 10.87
N PHE A 437 -21.80 20.00 10.96
CA PHE A 437 -22.35 19.28 9.83
C PHE A 437 -23.28 20.19 9.02
N LEU A 438 -23.01 20.31 7.71
CA LEU A 438 -23.81 21.11 6.79
C LEU A 438 -24.69 20.19 5.93
N GLY A 439 -25.99 20.47 5.87
CA GLY A 439 -26.94 19.69 5.07
C GLY A 439 -26.54 19.66 3.59
N GLY A 440 -26.63 18.49 2.97
CA GLY A 440 -26.23 18.26 1.58
C GLY A 440 -24.72 18.29 1.32
N ARG A 441 -23.89 18.45 2.35
CA ARG A 441 -22.42 18.43 2.23
C ARG A 441 -21.84 17.16 2.85
N THR A 442 -20.68 16.77 2.36
CA THR A 442 -19.89 15.67 2.93
C THR A 442 -18.84 16.20 3.89
N THR A 443 -18.73 15.57 5.05
CA THR A 443 -17.63 15.72 6.00
C THR A 443 -16.83 14.42 6.02
N LEU A 444 -15.55 14.49 5.65
CA LEU A 444 -14.62 13.38 5.70
C LEU A 444 -13.77 13.50 6.97
N LEU A 445 -13.82 12.46 7.80
CA LEU A 445 -12.99 12.30 8.97
C LEU A 445 -11.95 11.20 8.71
N VAL A 446 -10.67 11.58 8.66
CA VAL A 446 -9.56 10.63 8.56
C VAL A 446 -8.97 10.43 9.96
N VAL A 447 -8.90 9.19 10.42
CA VAL A 447 -8.31 8.82 11.72
C VAL A 447 -7.34 7.66 11.52
N ALA A 448 -6.09 7.86 11.90
CA ALA A 448 -5.06 6.82 11.88
C ALA A 448 -4.64 6.47 13.31
N ARG A 449 -4.92 5.22 13.71
CA ARG A 449 -4.47 4.68 14.98
C ARG A 449 -3.23 3.81 14.76
N ILE A 450 -2.10 4.24 15.32
CA ILE A 450 -0.84 3.52 15.28
C ILE A 450 -0.48 3.17 16.71
N ASP A 451 -0.79 1.95 17.12
CA ASP A 451 -0.66 1.44 18.49
C ASP A 451 -1.29 2.37 19.55
N LEU A 452 -0.48 3.16 20.26
CA LEU A 452 -0.90 4.06 21.33
C LEU A 452 -1.26 5.46 20.83
N ALA A 453 -0.84 5.82 19.61
CA ALA A 453 -1.05 7.14 19.05
C ALA A 453 -2.26 7.18 18.11
N VAL A 454 -2.94 8.32 18.10
CA VAL A 454 -4.00 8.62 17.14
C VAL A 454 -3.72 9.94 16.44
N TYR A 455 -3.71 9.89 15.12
CA TYR A 455 -3.60 11.05 14.23
C TYR A 455 -4.95 11.24 13.56
N SER A 456 -5.36 12.48 13.34
CA SER A 456 -6.67 12.75 12.77
C SER A 456 -6.71 14.03 11.97
N LYS A 457 -7.58 14.06 10.96
CA LYS A 457 -7.89 15.25 10.19
C LYS A 457 -9.37 15.26 9.81
N LEU A 458 -10.03 16.35 10.15
CA LEU A 458 -11.37 16.67 9.68
C LEU A 458 -11.26 17.48 8.38
N ILE A 459 -12.04 17.08 7.38
CA ILE A 459 -12.16 17.72 6.07
C ILE A 459 -13.63 17.98 5.80
N GLN A 460 -14.00 19.23 5.61
CA GLN A 460 -15.34 19.61 5.17
C GLN A 460 -15.30 19.88 3.67
N GLN A 461 -16.35 19.45 2.96
CA GLN A 461 -16.53 19.84 1.57
C GLN A 461 -16.68 21.37 1.48
N PRO A 462 -15.89 22.05 0.61
CA PRO A 462 -15.91 23.51 0.48
C PRO A 462 -17.23 24.09 -0.05
#